data_AF-A0AAD4YQP0-F1
#
_entry.id   AF-A0AAD4YQP0-F1
#
_cell.length_a   1.000
_cell.length_b   1.000
_cell.length_c   1.000
_cell.angle_alpha   90.00
_cell.angle_beta   90.00
_cell.angle_gamma   90.00
#
_symmetry.space_group_name_H-M   'P 1'
#
loop_
_entity.id
_entity.type
_entity.pdbx_description
1 polymer ?
#
loop_
_entity_poly.entity_id
_entity_poly.type
_entity_poly.pdbx_seq_one_letter_code
_entity_poly.pdbx_strand_id
1 'polypeptide(L)' 'MDTMFNKKLGLVFVFAASVFLVINNNGVEASHNIYSRLQNAAAVEVKQLHRTGYHFQPPKHWINDPNGEYSFPDTEFM' A
#
# COMPACT_ATOMS: atom_id res chain seq x y z
N MET A 1 -25.40 7.45 43.48
CA MET A 1 -24.64 7.54 42.22
C MET A 1 -25.42 6.82 41.15
N ASP A 2 -25.70 7.52 40.07
CA ASP A 2 -26.75 7.13 39.12
C ASP A 2 -26.25 6.06 38.16
N THR A 3 -27.09 5.12 37.76
CA THR A 3 -26.75 4.06 36.79
C THR A 3 -26.21 4.62 35.47
N MET A 4 -26.67 5.80 35.06
CA MET A 4 -26.16 6.51 33.89
C MET A 4 -24.72 7.01 34.09
N PHE A 5 -24.38 7.47 35.30
CA PHE A 5 -23.03 7.93 35.64
C PHE A 5 -22.02 6.77 35.57
N ASN A 6 -22.38 5.61 36.13
CA ASN A 6 -21.53 4.41 36.12
C ASN A 6 -21.31 3.85 34.71
N LYS A 7 -22.31 3.92 33.82
CA LYS A 7 -22.16 3.51 32.41
C LYS A 7 -21.20 4.42 31.63
N LYS A 8 -21.28 5.75 31.85
CA LYS A 8 -20.35 6.71 31.23
C LYS A 8 -18.92 6.47 31.72
N LEU A 9 -18.76 6.23 33.03
CA LEU A 9 -17.46 5.91 33.61
C LEU A 9 -16.88 4.61 33.04
N GLY A 10 -17.70 3.57 32.87
CA GLY A 10 -17.30 2.33 32.21
C GLY A 10 -16.85 2.53 30.76
N LEU A 11 -17.57 3.33 29.97
CA LEU A 11 -17.17 3.65 28.59
C LEU A 11 -15.84 4.40 28.51
N VAL A 12 -15.62 5.36 29.41
CA VAL A 12 -14.34 6.08 29.49
C VAL A 12 -13.20 5.12 29.83
N PHE A 13 -13.44 4.18 30.74
CA PHE A 13 -12.44 3.19 31.13
C PHE A 13 -12.08 2.24 29.98
N VAL A 14 -13.08 1.75 29.25
CA VAL A 14 -12.88 0.89 28.06
C VAL A 14 -12.12 1.63 26.97
N PHE A 15 -12.47 2.89 26.70
CA PHE A 15 -11.78 3.70 25.71
C PHE A 15 -10.31 3.92 26.11
N ALA A 16 -10.05 4.30 27.36
CA ALA A 16 -8.69 4.50 27.88
C ALA A 16 -7.86 3.21 27.81
N ALA A 17 -8.43 2.06 28.16
CA ALA A 17 -7.77 0.76 28.06
C ALA A 17 -7.45 0.40 26.61
N SER A 18 -8.37 0.68 25.68
CA SER A 18 -8.17 0.41 24.24
C SER A 18 -7.01 1.24 23.68
N VAL A 19 -6.95 2.53 24.02
CA VAL A 19 -5.87 3.44 23.61
C VAL A 19 -4.54 3.00 24.24
N PHE A 20 -4.54 2.61 25.51
CA PHE A 20 -3.35 2.07 26.17
C PHE A 20 -2.81 0.83 25.45
N LEU A 21 -3.67 -0.11 25.06
CA LEU A 21 -3.27 -1.31 24.31
C LEU A 21 -2.68 -0.98 22.93
N VAL A 22 -3.23 0.02 22.23
CA VAL A 22 -2.73 0.45 20.91
C VAL A 22 -1.37 1.15 21.02
N ILE A 23 -1.16 2.00 22.03
CA ILE A 23 0.10 2.75 22.20
C ILE A 23 1.24 1.86 22.71
N ASN A 24 0.95 0.84 23.53
CA ASN A 24 1.98 -0.07 24.08
C ASN A 24 2.34 -1.22 23.13
N ASN A 25 1.65 -1.36 22.00
CA ASN A 25 2.15 -2.21 20.94
C ASN A 25 3.23 -1.41 20.21
N ASN A 26 4.47 -1.88 20.21
CA ASN A 26 5.67 -1.28 19.58
C ASN A 26 5.55 -1.01 18.06
N GLY A 27 4.35 -0.87 17.51
CA GLY A 27 4.05 -0.87 16.09
C GLY A 27 4.26 -2.25 15.49
N VAL A 28 3.50 -2.56 14.43
CA VAL A 28 3.97 -3.57 13.48
C VAL A 28 4.92 -2.83 12.56
N GLU A 29 6.23 -2.94 12.82
CA GLU A 29 7.23 -2.37 11.93
C GLU A 29 7.29 -3.22 10.66
N ALA A 30 6.68 -2.73 9.58
CA ALA A 30 6.99 -3.20 8.24
C ALA A 30 8.34 -2.58 7.80
N SER A 31 9.42 -2.93 8.50
CA SER A 31 10.76 -2.51 8.13
C SER A 31 11.34 -3.48 7.11
N HIS A 32 11.95 -2.94 6.05
CA HIS A 32 12.78 -3.70 5.13
C HIS A 32 14.16 -3.04 5.09
N ASN A 33 15.21 -3.84 4.99
CA ASN A 33 16.55 -3.31 4.83
C ASN A 33 16.64 -2.56 3.50
N ILE A 34 16.96 -1.27 3.57
CA ILE A 34 17.21 -0.46 2.38
C ILE A 34 18.64 -0.72 1.93
N TYR A 35 18.80 -1.43 0.81
CA TYR A 35 20.09 -1.63 0.18
C TYR A 35 20.31 -0.55 -0.89
N SER A 36 20.90 0.58 -0.52
CA SER A 36 21.15 1.72 -1.41
C SER A 36 21.88 1.35 -2.71
N ARG A 37 22.81 0.39 -2.63
CA ARG A 37 23.52 -0.17 -3.81
C ARG A 37 22.57 -0.84 -4.81
N LEU A 38 21.47 -1.45 -4.34
CA LEU A 38 20.52 -2.18 -5.18
C LEU A 38 19.42 -1.27 -5.75
N GLN A 39 19.19 -0.10 -5.15
CA GLN A 39 18.16 0.84 -5.62
C GLN A 39 18.44 1.40 -7.02
N ASN A 40 19.72 1.51 -7.40
CA ASN A 40 20.16 2.01 -8.71
C ASN A 40 20.87 0.92 -9.53
N ALA A 41 20.58 -0.36 -9.26
CA ALA A 41 21.16 -1.44 -10.03
C ALA A 41 20.71 -1.32 -11.50
N ALA A 42 21.67 -1.33 -12.42
CA ALA A 42 21.38 -1.29 -13.83
C ALA A 42 20.57 -2.54 -14.23
N ALA A 43 19.54 -2.33 -15.05
CA ALA A 43 18.79 -3.42 -15.64
C ALA A 43 19.69 -4.29 -16.51
N VAL A 44 19.54 -5.61 -16.40
CA VAL A 44 20.18 -6.55 -17.33
C VAL A 44 19.63 -6.32 -18.74
N GLU A 45 20.50 -6.42 -19.75
CA GLU A 45 20.08 -6.37 -21.15
C GLU A 45 19.17 -7.57 -21.47
N VAL A 46 17.93 -7.28 -21.90
CA VAL A 46 16.92 -8.31 -22.17
C VAL A 46 16.97 -8.72 -23.64
N LYS A 47 17.41 -9.96 -23.89
CA LYS A 47 17.32 -10.59 -25.22
C LYS A 47 15.86 -10.68 -25.65
N GLN A 48 15.57 -10.27 -26.89
CA GLN A 48 14.20 -10.17 -27.40
C GLN A 48 13.59 -11.52 -27.84
N LEU A 49 14.33 -12.64 -27.72
CA LEU A 49 13.92 -13.95 -28.24
C LEU A 49 12.54 -14.42 -27.73
N HIS A 50 12.16 -14.02 -26.51
CA HIS A 50 10.89 -14.40 -25.89
C HIS A 50 9.94 -13.20 -25.72
N ARG A 51 10.26 -12.02 -26.28
CA ARG A 51 9.38 -10.87 -26.20
C ARG A 51 8.24 -11.04 -27.19
N THR A 52 7.02 -10.79 -26.74
CA THR A 52 5.85 -10.95 -27.63
C THR A 52 5.67 -9.71 -28.49
N GLY A 53 5.28 -9.90 -29.75
CA GLY A 53 5.07 -8.79 -30.69
C GLY A 53 3.74 -8.06 -30.55
N TYR A 54 2.75 -8.69 -29.90
CA TYR A 54 1.36 -8.21 -29.83
C TYR A 54 0.80 -8.13 -28.41
N HIS A 55 1.62 -8.25 -27.36
CA HIS A 55 1.16 -8.01 -25.99
C HIS A 55 1.80 -6.74 -25.44
N PHE A 56 1.06 -6.06 -24.56
CA PHE A 56 1.60 -4.97 -23.76
C PHE A 56 2.65 -5.52 -22.80
N GLN A 57 3.90 -5.10 -22.98
CA GLN A 57 5.03 -5.46 -22.13
C GLN A 57 5.91 -4.22 -21.95
N PRO A 58 6.41 -3.94 -20.73
CA PRO A 58 7.29 -2.81 -20.51
C PRO A 58 8.57 -2.95 -21.33
N PRO A 59 9.25 -1.85 -21.71
CA PRO A 59 10.53 -1.92 -22.42
C PRO A 59 11.63 -2.66 -21.65
N LYS A 60 11.58 -2.64 -20.31
CA LYS A 60 12.50 -3.30 -19.38
C LYS A 60 11.77 -3.66 -18.07
N HIS A 61 12.33 -4.60 -17.31
CA HIS A 61 11.87 -5.05 -15.99
C HIS A 61 10.55 -5.85 -15.98
N TRP A 62 10.14 -6.27 -14.78
CA TRP A 62 8.93 -7.05 -14.49
C TRP A 62 7.68 -6.14 -14.53
N ILE A 63 6.57 -6.62 -15.10
CA ILE A 63 5.21 -6.05 -14.94
C ILE A 63 4.31 -7.01 -14.15
N ASN A 64 3.53 -6.49 -13.20
CA ASN A 64 2.56 -7.26 -12.43
C ASN A 64 1.15 -7.02 -12.99
N ASP A 65 0.12 -7.26 -12.19
CA ASP A 65 -1.27 -7.13 -12.62
C ASP A 65 -1.53 -5.73 -13.23
N PRO A 66 -2.28 -5.65 -14.34
CA PRO A 66 -2.65 -4.36 -14.89
C PRO A 66 -3.50 -3.59 -13.87
N ASN A 67 -3.17 -2.32 -13.65
CA ASN A 67 -3.97 -1.42 -12.82
C ASN A 67 -4.63 -0.36 -13.69
N GLY A 68 -5.95 -0.18 -13.49
CA GLY A 68 -6.69 0.98 -13.95
C GLY A 68 -6.79 1.11 -15.48
N GLU A 69 -7.76 0.44 -16.07
CA GLU A 69 -8.26 0.83 -17.38
C GLU A 69 -9.09 2.12 -17.20
N TYR A 70 -8.63 3.24 -17.73
CA TYR A 70 -9.36 4.50 -17.70
C TYR A 70 -9.65 4.96 -19.12
N SER A 71 -10.93 4.97 -19.51
CA SER A 71 -11.39 5.66 -20.70
C SER A 71 -11.65 7.12 -20.34
N PHE A 72 -10.91 8.04 -20.95
CA PHE A 72 -11.33 9.44 -20.99
C PHE A 72 -12.58 9.52 -21.87
N PRO A 73 -13.68 10.15 -21.43
CA PRO A 73 -14.77 10.46 -22.32
C PRO A 73 -14.29 11.48 -23.36
N ASP A 74 -14.49 11.16 -24.64
CA ASP A 74 -14.15 12.01 -25.80
C ASP A 74 -15.07 13.25 -25.90
N THR A 75 -15.08 14.09 -24.87
CA THR A 75 -15.78 15.37 -24.92
C THR A 75 -14.82 16.46 -24.48
N GLU A 76 -14.01 16.96 -25.42
CA GLU A 76 -13.66 18.38 -25.64
C GLU A 76 -12.78 18.52 -26.90
N PHE A 77 -13.27 18.13 -28.07
CA PHE A 77 -12.79 18.67 -29.35
C PHE A 77 -13.92 18.62 -30.38
N MET A 78 -14.78 19.66 -30.36
CA MET A 78 -15.52 20.13 -31.52
C MET A 78 -15.60 21.64 -31.49
#